data_AF-S2J7Z8-F1
#
_entry.id   AF-S2J7Z8-F1
#
_cell.length_a   1.000
_cell.length_b   1.000
_cell.length_c   1.000
_cell.angle_alpha   90.00
_cell.angle_beta   90.00
_cell.angle_gamma   90.00
#
_symmetry.space_group_name_H-M   'P 1'
#
loop_
_entity.id
_entity.type
_entity.pdbx_description
1 polymer ?
#
loop_
_entity_poly.entity_id
_entity_poly.type
_entity_poly.pdbx_seq_one_letter_code
_entity_poly.pdbx_strand_id
1 'polypeptide(L)'
;MDQLNPAEPYQGAVQHFMQTKQEFERANGIDLSTVEIMNLPEDRNMEMSPEAPDLGHGLPSTQQPKYRILQMTENPIKHINIPDARLEQKVTADVTHAVFDTVGKSDLVKNTQKYRMAIACGYHIVSETWLKISIEKGSIQSPERFHVYGDETYGRTGAPKKAWESRDKKKGHLLRHLKVGLIDDVKGEYRKYLIAARATIGDFDDLIVCKLDQDMEALRSKYPGKNLISCKWIEASICRYELDDKSKYIL
;
A
#
# COMPACT_ATOMS: atom_id res chain seq x y z
N MET A 1 -44.53 10.13 20.43
CA MET A 1 -44.60 9.75 19.01
C MET A 1 -43.49 10.51 18.31
N ASP A 2 -42.32 9.88 18.19
CA ASP A 2 -41.32 10.29 17.21
C ASP A 2 -41.77 9.78 15.83
N GLN A 3 -41.53 10.55 14.77
CA GLN A 3 -40.68 10.06 13.67
C GLN A 3 -40.47 11.09 12.53
N LEU A 4 -39.17 11.23 12.24
CA LEU A 4 -38.52 11.41 10.93
C LEU A 4 -38.54 12.81 10.28
N ASN A 5 -37.45 13.53 10.54
CA ASN A 5 -36.94 14.63 9.72
C ASN A 5 -36.30 14.06 8.42
N PRO A 6 -36.48 14.68 7.24
CA PRO A 6 -36.13 14.07 5.97
C PRO A 6 -34.61 14.12 5.66
N ALA A 7 -34.16 13.12 4.90
CA ALA A 7 -32.78 12.88 4.50
C ALA A 7 -32.21 13.89 3.47
N GLU A 8 -32.22 15.18 3.80
CA GLU A 8 -31.63 16.25 2.98
C GLU A 8 -30.11 16.09 2.70
N PRO A 9 -29.24 15.63 3.62
CA PRO A 9 -27.80 15.63 3.37
C PRO A 9 -27.33 14.57 2.34
N TYR A 10 -28.20 13.66 1.90
CA TYR A 10 -27.84 12.60 0.96
C TYR A 10 -28.33 12.85 -0.47
N GLN A 11 -29.18 13.85 -0.70
CA GLN A 11 -29.71 14.14 -2.05
C GLN A 11 -28.60 14.53 -3.03
N GLY A 12 -27.60 15.30 -2.58
CA GLY A 12 -26.46 15.68 -3.42
C GLY A 12 -25.58 14.49 -3.82
N ALA A 13 -25.34 13.55 -2.91
CA ALA A 13 -24.56 12.35 -3.20
C ALA A 13 -25.28 11.42 -4.19
N VAL A 14 -26.60 11.27 -4.03
CA VAL A 14 -27.43 10.48 -4.95
C VAL A 14 -27.46 11.11 -6.34
N GLN A 15 -27.60 12.43 -6.44
CA GLN A 15 -27.57 13.13 -7.74
C GLN A 15 -26.21 12.98 -8.44
N HIS A 16 -25.11 13.14 -7.71
CA HIS A 16 -23.77 12.99 -8.26
C HIS A 16 -23.52 11.55 -8.76
N PHE A 17 -23.97 10.55 -8.01
CA PHE A 17 -23.88 9.14 -8.41
C PHE A 17 -24.70 8.87 -9.68
N MET A 18 -25.94 9.37 -9.76
CA MET A 18 -26.80 9.22 -10.93
C MET A 18 -26.19 9.88 -12.17
N GLN A 19 -25.56 11.04 -12.01
CA GLN A 19 -24.87 11.74 -13.10
C GLN A 19 -23.66 10.95 -13.61
N THR A 20 -22.83 10.43 -12.69
CA THR A 20 -21.67 9.61 -13.05
C THR A 20 -22.09 8.31 -13.73
N LYS A 21 -23.19 7.69 -13.28
CA LYS A 21 -23.79 6.51 -13.91
C LYS A 21 -24.18 6.80 -15.35
N GLN A 22 -24.94 7.88 -15.61
CA GLN A 22 -25.38 8.23 -16.96
C GLN A 22 -24.22 8.57 -17.91
N GLU A 23 -23.17 9.23 -17.41
CA GLU A 23 -21.97 9.52 -18.20
C GLU A 23 -21.24 8.24 -18.60
N PHE A 24 -21.14 7.28 -17.69
CA PHE A 24 -20.56 5.97 -17.96
C PHE A 24 -21.39 5.17 -18.98
N GLU A 25 -22.72 5.11 -18.82
CA GLU A 25 -23.62 4.41 -19.74
C GLU A 25 -23.55 5.01 -21.15
N ARG A 26 -23.50 6.35 -21.26
CA ARG A 26 -23.35 7.07 -22.54
C ARG A 26 -22.00 6.81 -23.20
N ALA A 27 -20.92 6.80 -22.43
CA ALA A 27 -19.57 6.60 -22.96
C ALA A 27 -19.33 5.15 -23.44
N ASN A 28 -19.99 4.18 -22.81
CA ASN A 28 -19.75 2.76 -23.07
C ASN A 28 -20.88 2.08 -23.84
N GLY A 29 -22.02 2.74 -24.07
CA GLY A 29 -23.16 2.16 -24.78
C GLY A 29 -23.81 0.99 -24.03
N ILE A 30 -23.68 0.94 -22.71
CA ILE A 30 -24.17 -0.12 -21.82
C ILE A 30 -25.23 0.48 -20.90
N ASP A 31 -26.38 -0.18 -20.76
CA ASP A 31 -27.40 0.17 -19.78
C ASP A 31 -27.20 -0.67 -18.51
N LEU A 32 -26.67 -0.06 -17.44
CA LEU A 32 -26.38 -0.73 -16.18
C LEU A 32 -27.65 -1.13 -15.42
N SER A 33 -28.82 -0.63 -15.81
CA SER A 33 -30.10 -1.09 -15.23
C SER A 33 -30.55 -2.46 -15.75
N THR A 34 -29.93 -2.95 -16.83
CA THR A 34 -30.24 -4.25 -17.45
C THR A 34 -29.20 -5.34 -17.15
N VAL A 35 -28.12 -4.99 -16.45
CA VAL A 35 -27.06 -5.95 -16.10
C VAL A 35 -27.54 -6.80 -14.92
N GLU A 36 -27.89 -8.07 -15.19
CA GLU A 36 -28.15 -9.05 -14.15
C GLU A 36 -26.91 -9.21 -13.25
N ILE A 37 -27.08 -8.99 -11.95
CA ILE A 37 -26.06 -9.25 -10.94
C ILE A 37 -25.88 -10.76 -10.89
N MET A 38 -24.89 -11.30 -11.59
CA MET A 38 -24.55 -12.73 -11.53
C MET A 38 -24.28 -13.13 -10.07
N ASN A 39 -25.07 -14.09 -9.59
CA ASN A 39 -25.02 -14.65 -8.25
C ASN A 39 -23.59 -15.08 -7.86
N LEU A 40 -23.16 -14.68 -6.66
CA LEU A 40 -22.01 -15.27 -5.98
C LEU A 40 -22.28 -16.78 -5.78
N PRO A 41 -21.34 -17.69 -6.10
CA PRO A 41 -21.62 -19.12 -6.02
C PRO A 41 -21.65 -19.59 -4.57
N GLU A 42 -22.82 -20.09 -4.16
CA GLU A 42 -23.01 -20.95 -2.99
C GLU A 42 -22.56 -22.40 -3.32
N ASP A 43 -22.02 -23.09 -2.30
CA ASP A 43 -21.49 -24.47 -2.29
C ASP A 43 -22.09 -25.47 -3.29
N ARG A 44 -21.25 -26.18 -4.07
CA ARG A 44 -21.51 -27.58 -4.49
C ARG A 44 -20.25 -28.43 -4.69
N ASN A 45 -20.32 -29.63 -4.12
CA ASN A 45 -19.43 -30.77 -4.31
C ASN A 45 -19.58 -31.45 -5.70
N MET A 46 -18.52 -32.18 -6.08
CA MET A 46 -18.46 -33.41 -6.90
C MET A 46 -18.82 -33.33 -8.41
N GLU A 47 -17.84 -33.54 -9.30
CA GLU A 47 -17.56 -34.80 -10.03
C GLU A 47 -16.69 -34.57 -11.30
N MET A 48 -16.03 -35.63 -11.76
CA MET A 48 -14.91 -35.64 -12.72
C MET A 48 -15.33 -35.99 -14.16
N SER A 49 -14.61 -35.41 -15.14
CA SER A 49 -14.30 -35.92 -16.51
C SER A 49 -15.31 -35.67 -17.66
N PRO A 50 -14.90 -35.71 -18.96
CA PRO A 50 -13.59 -35.44 -19.60
C PRO A 50 -13.68 -34.49 -20.84
N GLU A 51 -12.52 -34.24 -21.47
CA GLU A 51 -12.22 -33.31 -22.58
C GLU A 51 -13.10 -33.40 -23.85
N ALA A 52 -13.23 -32.25 -24.55
CA ALA A 52 -13.16 -32.18 -26.02
C ALA A 52 -12.54 -30.83 -26.46
N PRO A 53 -11.79 -30.78 -27.58
CA PRO A 53 -10.89 -29.68 -27.91
C PRO A 53 -11.45 -28.65 -28.91
N ASP A 54 -10.90 -27.44 -28.77
CA ASP A 54 -10.51 -26.47 -29.81
C ASP A 54 -11.57 -25.72 -30.64
N LEU A 55 -11.53 -24.38 -30.52
CA LEU A 55 -11.29 -23.39 -31.60
C LEU A 55 -12.05 -22.08 -31.39
N GLY A 56 -11.30 -20.97 -31.38
CA GLY A 56 -11.73 -19.76 -32.07
C GLY A 56 -12.07 -18.55 -31.20
N HIS A 57 -11.16 -17.57 -31.23
CA HIS A 57 -11.38 -16.15 -30.96
C HIS A 57 -11.64 -15.74 -29.50
N GLY A 58 -10.61 -15.90 -28.67
CA GLY A 58 -10.44 -15.01 -27.53
C GLY A 58 -10.29 -13.57 -28.01
N LEU A 59 -11.28 -12.73 -27.73
CA LEU A 59 -11.11 -11.28 -27.60
C LEU A 59 -9.79 -11.01 -26.87
N PRO A 60 -8.99 -9.99 -27.25
CA PRO A 60 -7.81 -9.65 -26.47
C PRO A 60 -8.27 -9.37 -25.05
N SER A 61 -8.00 -10.31 -24.14
CA SER A 61 -8.36 -10.15 -22.76
C SER A 61 -7.67 -8.88 -22.31
N THR A 62 -8.44 -7.90 -21.85
CA THR A 62 -7.93 -6.74 -21.10
C THR A 62 -7.42 -7.22 -19.73
N GLN A 63 -6.54 -8.22 -19.73
CA GLN A 63 -5.85 -8.68 -18.55
C GLN A 63 -4.96 -7.53 -18.12
N GLN A 64 -5.35 -6.92 -17.01
CA GLN A 64 -4.50 -5.94 -16.35
C GLN A 64 -3.15 -6.59 -16.06
N PRO A 65 -2.03 -5.86 -16.25
CA PRO A 65 -0.71 -6.44 -16.06
C PRO A 65 -0.59 -7.00 -14.65
N LYS A 66 -0.19 -8.27 -14.56
CA LYS A 66 -0.01 -8.98 -13.28
C LYS A 66 1.05 -8.30 -12.40
N TYR A 67 2.08 -7.73 -13.00
CA TYR A 67 3.19 -7.10 -12.31
C TYR A 67 3.17 -5.58 -12.48
N ARG A 68 2.72 -4.88 -11.43
CA ARG A 68 2.82 -3.43 -11.32
C ARG A 68 4.05 -3.06 -10.50
N ILE A 69 5.06 -2.49 -11.16
CA ILE A 69 6.40 -2.31 -10.64
C ILE A 69 6.67 -0.83 -10.40
N LEU A 70 6.92 -0.45 -9.15
CA LEU A 70 7.30 0.91 -8.77
C LEU A 70 8.81 0.97 -8.56
N GLN A 71 9.51 1.73 -9.39
CA GLN A 71 10.95 1.93 -9.24
C GLN A 71 11.23 3.07 -8.25
N MET A 72 11.97 2.75 -7.19
CA MET A 72 12.42 3.70 -6.18
C MET A 72 13.96 3.80 -6.14
N THR A 73 14.58 3.60 -7.31
CA THR A 73 16.03 3.65 -7.54
C THR A 73 16.50 5.05 -7.93
N GLU A 74 17.80 5.30 -7.81
CA GLU A 74 18.47 6.54 -8.23
C GLU A 74 18.43 6.70 -9.76
N ASN A 75 18.52 5.59 -10.50
CA ASN A 75 18.51 5.57 -11.97
C ASN A 75 17.39 4.67 -12.51
N PRO A 76 16.14 5.14 -12.56
CA PRO A 76 15.01 4.32 -12.99
C PRO A 76 15.05 4.03 -14.49
N ILE A 77 14.70 2.80 -14.85
CA ILE A 77 14.53 2.37 -16.24
C ILE A 77 13.26 3.03 -16.81
N LYS A 78 13.36 3.58 -18.02
CA LYS A 78 12.25 4.37 -18.62
C LYS A 78 11.13 3.49 -19.18
N HIS A 79 11.47 2.34 -19.72
CA HIS A 79 10.53 1.46 -20.41
C HIS A 79 10.87 0.00 -20.15
N ILE A 80 9.85 -0.86 -20.08
CA ILE A 80 10.01 -2.31 -20.07
C ILE A 80 9.16 -2.90 -21.17
N ASN A 81 9.68 -3.91 -21.83
CA ASN A 81 8.97 -4.67 -22.85
C ASN A 81 8.78 -6.11 -22.37
N ILE A 82 7.93 -6.29 -21.35
CA ILE A 82 7.58 -7.59 -20.78
C ILE A 82 6.05 -7.66 -20.74
N PRO A 83 5.40 -8.63 -21.40
CA PRO A 83 3.94 -8.63 -21.62
C PRO A 83 3.07 -8.41 -20.38
N ASP A 84 3.45 -9.01 -19.23
CA ASP A 84 2.65 -8.97 -18.00
C ASP A 84 3.08 -7.92 -16.99
N ALA A 85 3.97 -7.00 -17.37
CA ALA A 85 4.57 -6.06 -16.45
C ALA A 85 4.44 -4.61 -16.91
N ARG A 86 4.25 -3.72 -15.94
CA ARG A 86 4.13 -2.28 -16.15
C ARG A 86 4.90 -1.50 -15.10
N LEU A 87 5.52 -0.41 -15.53
CA LEU A 87 6.10 0.58 -14.63
C LEU A 87 5.03 1.54 -14.11
N GLU A 88 4.95 1.64 -12.79
CA GLU A 88 4.11 2.60 -12.08
C GLU A 88 4.94 3.84 -11.71
N GLN A 89 4.29 5.00 -11.77
CA GLN A 89 4.92 6.29 -11.43
C GLN A 89 4.57 6.76 -10.02
N LYS A 90 3.53 6.18 -9.40
CA LYS A 90 2.98 6.61 -8.11
C LYS A 90 2.78 5.41 -7.20
N VAL A 91 2.89 5.67 -5.91
CA VAL A 91 2.51 4.72 -4.85
C VAL A 91 1.00 4.52 -4.91
N THR A 92 0.54 3.29 -5.14
CA THR A 92 -0.88 2.92 -5.20
C THR A 92 -1.10 1.54 -4.57
N ALA A 93 -2.34 1.24 -4.19
CA ALA A 93 -2.66 -0.10 -3.65
C ALA A 93 -2.34 -1.22 -4.65
N ASP A 94 -2.41 -0.95 -5.95
CA ASP A 94 -2.23 -1.96 -7.00
C ASP A 94 -0.77 -2.29 -7.30
N VAL A 95 0.18 -1.46 -6.82
CA VAL A 95 1.61 -1.79 -6.92
C VAL A 95 1.86 -3.12 -6.22
N THR A 96 2.55 -4.00 -6.94
CA THR A 96 2.90 -5.35 -6.49
C THR A 96 4.35 -5.43 -6.03
N HIS A 97 5.25 -4.76 -6.75
CA HIS A 97 6.70 -4.81 -6.51
C HIS A 97 7.26 -3.40 -6.39
N ALA A 98 8.19 -3.22 -5.46
CA ALA A 98 8.97 -2.01 -5.32
C ALA A 98 10.46 -2.32 -5.49
N VAL A 99 11.11 -1.61 -6.41
CA VAL A 99 12.51 -1.87 -6.80
C VAL A 99 13.42 -0.84 -6.16
N PHE A 100 14.49 -1.29 -5.49
CA PHE A 100 15.44 -0.44 -4.78
C PHE A 100 16.89 -0.76 -5.11
N ASP A 101 17.74 0.27 -4.98
CA ASP A 101 19.19 0.09 -5.01
C ASP A 101 19.64 -0.55 -3.71
N THR A 102 20.31 -1.69 -3.81
CA THR A 102 20.95 -2.36 -2.68
C THR A 102 22.32 -1.77 -2.41
N VAL A 103 22.72 -1.72 -1.14
CA VAL A 103 24.04 -1.21 -0.78
C VAL A 103 25.07 -2.34 -0.79
N GLY A 104 26.01 -2.26 -1.72
CA GLY A 104 27.06 -3.24 -1.93
C GLY A 104 26.52 -4.60 -2.39
N LYS A 105 27.11 -5.69 -1.88
CA LYS A 105 26.66 -7.09 -2.12
C LYS A 105 25.66 -7.58 -1.06
N SER A 106 25.12 -6.68 -0.25
CA SER A 106 24.16 -7.03 0.80
C SER A 106 22.74 -6.82 0.30
N ASP A 107 21.81 -7.71 0.65
CA ASP A 107 20.37 -7.55 0.37
C ASP A 107 19.71 -6.48 1.28
N LEU A 108 20.46 -5.41 1.56
CA LEU A 108 20.08 -4.26 2.37
C LEU A 108 20.00 -3.01 1.50
N VAL A 109 19.15 -2.08 1.91
CA VAL A 109 18.96 -0.79 1.21
C VAL A 109 19.19 0.37 2.16
N LYS A 110 19.35 1.59 1.60
CA LYS A 110 19.37 2.81 2.41
C LYS A 110 18.03 3.00 3.13
N ASN A 111 18.06 3.41 4.40
CA ASN A 111 16.87 3.66 5.21
C ASN A 111 16.18 4.97 4.79
N THR A 112 15.44 4.93 3.69
CA THR A 112 14.75 6.11 3.12
C THR A 112 13.26 6.10 3.42
N GLN A 113 12.62 7.26 3.34
CA GLN A 113 11.16 7.39 3.40
C GLN A 113 10.46 6.52 2.34
N LYS A 114 11.02 6.45 1.13
CA LYS A 114 10.51 5.61 0.04
C LYS A 114 10.47 4.13 0.44
N TYR A 115 11.55 3.66 1.07
CA TYR A 115 11.63 2.29 1.59
C TYR A 115 10.59 2.03 2.69
N ARG A 116 10.46 2.94 3.67
CA ARG A 116 9.44 2.84 4.72
C ARG A 116 8.01 2.82 4.15
N MET A 117 7.73 3.62 3.12
CA MET A 117 6.45 3.60 2.42
C MET A 117 6.18 2.25 1.75
N ALA A 118 7.16 1.68 1.06
CA ALA A 118 7.01 0.38 0.41
C ALA A 118 6.71 -0.75 1.42
N ILE A 119 7.33 -0.71 2.61
CA ILE A 119 7.00 -1.63 3.70
C ILE A 119 5.56 -1.38 4.18
N ALA A 120 5.18 -0.13 4.45
CA ALA A 120 3.84 0.21 4.94
C ALA A 120 2.73 -0.22 3.97
N CYS A 121 2.99 -0.19 2.66
CA CYS A 121 2.09 -0.69 1.62
C CYS A 121 2.15 -2.22 1.41
N GLY A 122 3.07 -2.92 2.08
CA GLY A 122 3.27 -4.36 1.94
C GLY A 122 3.67 -4.79 0.53
N TYR A 123 4.45 -3.98 -0.20
CA TYR A 123 4.94 -4.36 -1.52
C TYR A 123 5.99 -5.48 -1.43
N HIS A 124 6.13 -6.26 -2.50
CA HIS A 124 7.27 -7.15 -2.66
C HIS A 124 8.52 -6.30 -2.98
N ILE A 125 9.40 -6.12 -1.99
CA ILE A 125 10.58 -5.24 -2.12
C ILE A 125 11.76 -6.05 -2.66
N VAL A 126 12.27 -5.65 -3.81
CA VAL A 126 13.33 -6.37 -4.54
C VAL A 126 14.45 -5.44 -4.96
N SER A 127 15.64 -6.00 -5.19
CA SER A 127 16.79 -5.25 -5.69
C SER A 127 16.62 -4.86 -7.16
N GLU A 128 17.28 -3.79 -7.58
CA GLU A 128 17.34 -3.34 -8.97
C GLU A 128 17.80 -4.45 -9.94
N THR A 129 18.70 -5.33 -9.49
CA THR A 129 19.20 -6.47 -10.25
C THR A 129 18.08 -7.38 -10.75
N TRP A 130 17.00 -7.57 -9.97
CA TRP A 130 15.84 -8.36 -10.39
C TRP A 130 15.20 -7.82 -11.67
N LEU A 131 15.01 -6.49 -11.74
CA LEU A 131 14.36 -5.84 -12.87
C LEU A 131 15.28 -5.90 -14.10
N LYS A 132 16.58 -5.65 -13.90
CA LYS A 132 17.60 -5.74 -14.98
C LYS A 132 17.62 -7.13 -15.61
N ILE A 133 17.70 -8.19 -14.81
CA ILE A 133 17.68 -9.57 -15.32
C ILE A 133 16.34 -9.91 -15.97
N SER A 134 15.21 -9.46 -15.39
CA SER A 134 13.90 -9.70 -15.99
C SER A 134 13.77 -9.08 -17.38
N ILE A 135 14.32 -7.88 -17.59
CA ILE A 135 14.37 -7.22 -18.89
C ILE A 135 15.28 -7.99 -19.86
N GLU A 136 16.48 -8.39 -19.42
CA GLU A 136 17.42 -9.17 -20.25
C GLU A 136 16.81 -10.51 -20.71
N LYS A 137 16.05 -11.17 -19.84
CA LYS A 137 15.38 -12.45 -20.13
C LYS A 137 14.02 -12.30 -20.83
N GLY A 138 13.54 -11.08 -21.05
CA GLY A 138 12.23 -10.81 -21.65
C GLY A 138 11.04 -11.34 -20.83
N SER A 139 11.24 -11.67 -19.55
CA SER A 139 10.23 -12.28 -18.68
C SER A 139 10.50 -11.96 -17.21
N ILE A 140 9.44 -11.80 -16.42
CA ILE A 140 9.57 -11.55 -14.97
C ILE A 140 10.17 -12.78 -14.30
N GLN A 141 11.32 -12.58 -13.64
CA GLN A 141 11.98 -13.63 -12.88
C GLN A 141 11.36 -13.79 -11.49
N SER A 142 11.57 -14.95 -10.87
CA SER A 142 11.19 -15.14 -9.46
C SER A 142 11.91 -14.12 -8.57
N PRO A 143 11.20 -13.39 -7.69
CA PRO A 143 11.79 -12.34 -6.87
C PRO A 143 12.55 -12.87 -5.64
N GLU A 144 12.42 -14.16 -5.30
CA GLU A 144 12.96 -14.74 -4.06
C GLU A 144 14.46 -14.50 -3.85
N ARG A 145 15.25 -14.63 -4.93
CA ARG A 145 16.72 -14.45 -4.89
C ARG A 145 17.17 -12.99 -4.87
N PHE A 146 16.23 -12.07 -5.04
CA PHE A 146 16.49 -10.63 -5.12
C PHE A 146 15.76 -9.86 -4.01
N HIS A 147 15.18 -10.58 -3.07
CA HIS A 147 14.38 -10.03 -1.99
C HIS A 147 15.24 -9.17 -1.06
N VAL A 148 14.77 -7.97 -0.74
CA VAL A 148 15.41 -7.09 0.24
C VAL A 148 15.00 -7.52 1.65
N TYR A 149 15.98 -7.83 2.51
CA TYR A 149 15.73 -8.35 3.85
C TYR A 149 15.74 -7.27 4.95
N GLY A 150 16.14 -6.04 4.62
CA GLY A 150 16.24 -4.96 5.60
C GLY A 150 16.96 -3.74 5.06
N ASP A 151 17.47 -2.93 5.97
CA ASP A 151 18.17 -1.67 5.67
C ASP A 151 19.45 -1.52 6.49
N GLU A 152 20.28 -0.55 6.11
CA GLU A 152 21.56 -0.30 6.79
C GLU A 152 21.43 0.19 8.24
N THR A 153 20.28 0.73 8.64
CA THR A 153 20.07 1.28 10.00
C THR A 153 19.66 0.18 10.99
N TYR A 154 18.73 -0.69 10.59
CA TYR A 154 18.18 -1.74 11.48
C TYR A 154 18.67 -3.14 11.14
N GLY A 155 19.45 -3.31 10.07
CA GLY A 155 19.96 -4.58 9.60
C GLY A 155 18.88 -5.46 8.96
N ARG A 156 19.10 -6.79 8.97
CA ARG A 156 18.20 -7.80 8.38
C ARG A 156 17.03 -8.13 9.31
N THR A 157 16.03 -7.26 9.36
CA THR A 157 14.84 -7.43 10.23
C THR A 157 13.79 -8.38 9.64
N GLY A 158 13.86 -8.65 8.34
CA GLY A 158 12.83 -9.37 7.59
C GLY A 158 11.53 -8.56 7.40
N ALA A 159 11.51 -7.27 7.74
CA ALA A 159 10.33 -6.43 7.67
C ALA A 159 9.65 -6.41 6.28
N PRO A 160 10.37 -6.30 5.15
CA PRO A 160 9.73 -6.34 3.83
C PRO A 160 8.95 -7.63 3.57
N LYS A 161 9.52 -8.79 3.95
CA LYS A 161 8.87 -10.09 3.77
C LYS A 161 7.63 -10.21 4.66
N LYS A 162 7.75 -9.85 5.95
CA LYS A 162 6.64 -9.87 6.91
C LYS A 162 5.47 -8.98 6.46
N ALA A 163 5.78 -7.78 5.95
CA ALA A 163 4.78 -6.85 5.44
C ALA A 163 4.06 -7.36 4.20
N TRP A 164 4.81 -7.89 3.22
CA TRP A 164 4.25 -8.51 2.04
C TRP A 164 3.36 -9.71 2.37
N GLU A 165 3.84 -10.65 3.19
CA GLU A 165 3.04 -11.81 3.60
C GLU A 165 1.78 -11.42 4.38
N SER A 166 1.85 -10.38 5.20
CA SER A 166 0.71 -9.84 5.93
C SER A 166 -0.37 -9.29 4.98
N ARG A 167 0.06 -8.59 3.92
CA ARG A 167 -0.82 -8.11 2.86
C ARG A 167 -1.42 -9.27 2.06
N ASP A 168 -0.58 -10.19 1.60
CA ASP A 168 -0.96 -11.33 0.76
C ASP A 168 -1.98 -12.24 1.47
N LYS A 169 -1.71 -12.59 2.73
CA LYS A 169 -2.58 -13.40 3.59
C LYS A 169 -3.76 -12.62 4.17
N LYS A 170 -3.97 -11.36 3.79
CA LYS A 170 -5.03 -10.45 4.28
C LYS A 170 -5.11 -10.37 5.82
N LYS A 171 -3.99 -10.56 6.53
CA LYS A 171 -3.94 -10.57 8.01
C LYS A 171 -4.12 -9.18 8.64
N GLY A 172 -4.08 -8.13 7.82
CA GLY A 172 -4.09 -6.74 8.29
C GLY A 172 -2.70 -6.27 8.65
N HIS A 173 -2.49 -4.96 8.51
CA HIS A 173 -1.18 -4.34 8.71
C HIS A 173 -0.85 -4.17 10.20
N LEU A 174 0.43 -4.18 10.56
CA LEU A 174 0.95 -4.00 11.91
C LEU A 174 0.31 -2.84 12.68
N LEU A 175 0.15 -1.69 12.01
CA LEU A 175 -0.35 -0.45 12.61
C LEU A 175 -1.89 -0.28 12.51
N ARG A 176 -2.65 -1.31 12.08
CA ARG A 176 -4.10 -1.19 11.84
C ARG A 176 -4.90 -0.68 13.05
N HIS A 177 -4.45 -0.99 14.26
CA HIS A 177 -5.14 -0.61 15.51
C HIS A 177 -4.52 0.62 16.17
N LEU A 178 -3.49 1.21 15.56
CA LEU A 178 -2.83 2.38 16.09
C LEU A 178 -3.75 3.60 15.93
N LYS A 179 -3.90 4.36 17.02
CA LYS A 179 -4.61 5.65 17.07
C LYS A 179 -3.64 6.71 17.57
N VAL A 180 -3.29 7.67 16.72
CA VAL A 180 -2.30 8.70 17.05
C VAL A 180 -2.65 10.04 16.43
N GLY A 181 -2.28 11.14 17.09
CA GLY A 181 -2.21 12.45 16.48
C GLY A 181 -0.85 12.71 15.83
N LEU A 182 -0.79 13.71 14.96
CA LEU A 182 0.45 14.14 14.31
C LEU A 182 0.68 15.62 14.59
N ILE A 183 1.87 15.95 15.07
CA ILE A 183 2.35 17.32 15.26
C ILE A 183 3.36 17.61 14.16
N ASP A 184 3.14 18.72 13.45
CA ASP A 184 4.07 19.29 12.46
C ASP A 184 4.52 18.35 11.35
N ASP A 185 3.60 17.50 10.86
CA ASP A 185 3.75 16.72 9.63
C ASP A 185 3.54 17.59 8.37
N VAL A 186 4.41 18.58 8.17
CA VAL A 186 4.26 19.65 7.17
C VAL A 186 4.05 19.14 5.75
N LYS A 187 4.61 17.97 5.41
CA LYS A 187 4.52 17.34 4.08
C LYS A 187 3.56 16.15 4.01
N GLY A 188 2.84 15.87 5.11
CA GLY A 188 1.93 14.73 5.20
C GLY A 188 2.63 13.38 5.03
N GLU A 189 3.92 13.30 5.37
CA GLU A 189 4.75 12.14 5.11
C GLU A 189 4.37 11.00 6.05
N TYR A 190 4.33 11.30 7.35
CA TYR A 190 3.92 10.35 8.38
C TYR A 190 2.46 9.95 8.24
N ARG A 191 1.61 10.93 7.89
CA ARG A 191 0.20 10.69 7.57
C ARG A 191 0.05 9.65 6.47
N LYS A 192 0.83 9.72 5.39
CA LYS A 192 0.73 8.75 4.29
C LYS A 192 1.14 7.34 4.72
N TYR A 193 2.23 7.16 5.48
CA TYR A 193 2.62 5.82 5.95
C TYR A 193 1.57 5.24 6.88
N LEU A 194 1.07 6.04 7.82
CA LEU A 194 0.08 5.63 8.80
C LEU A 194 -1.23 5.24 8.14
N ILE A 195 -1.69 6.00 7.14
CA ILE A 195 -2.89 5.64 6.36
C ILE A 195 -2.66 4.35 5.56
N ALA A 196 -1.53 4.21 4.86
CA ALA A 196 -1.20 2.98 4.14
C ALA A 196 -1.16 1.76 5.08
N ALA A 197 -0.63 1.99 6.28
CA ALA A 197 -0.54 1.05 7.38
C ALA A 197 -1.86 0.85 8.15
N ARG A 198 -2.96 1.49 7.70
CA ARG A 198 -4.31 1.44 8.27
C ARG A 198 -4.46 1.97 9.70
N ALA A 199 -3.54 2.81 10.15
CA ALA A 199 -3.67 3.51 11.42
C ALA A 199 -4.74 4.61 11.34
N THR A 200 -5.33 4.94 12.49
CA THR A 200 -6.27 6.05 12.63
C THR A 200 -5.53 7.30 13.09
N ILE A 201 -5.74 8.40 12.38
CA ILE A 201 -5.11 9.69 12.68
C ILE A 201 -6.20 10.68 13.12
N GLY A 202 -6.00 11.31 14.27
CA GLY A 202 -6.97 12.22 14.87
C GLY A 202 -6.41 12.91 16.11
N ASP A 203 -7.28 13.49 16.92
CA ASP A 203 -6.89 14.02 18.23
C ASP A 203 -6.98 12.89 19.27
N PHE A 204 -5.82 12.28 19.56
CA PHE A 204 -5.67 11.18 20.50
C PHE A 204 -4.67 11.56 21.59
N ASP A 205 -4.50 10.70 22.60
CA ASP A 205 -3.57 10.98 23.70
C ASP A 205 -2.11 10.86 23.27
N ASP A 206 -1.83 9.94 22.37
CA ASP A 206 -0.51 9.78 21.77
C ASP A 206 -0.36 10.71 20.56
N LEU A 207 0.55 11.68 20.66
CA LEU A 207 0.86 12.64 19.60
C LEU A 207 2.27 12.39 19.07
N ILE A 208 2.39 12.07 17.78
CA ILE A 208 3.68 11.88 17.13
C ILE A 208 4.24 13.24 16.71
N VAL A 209 5.36 13.62 17.31
CA VAL A 209 6.15 14.80 16.96
C VAL A 209 7.00 14.47 15.73
N CYS A 210 6.62 15.01 14.57
CA CYS A 210 7.25 14.70 13.28
C CYS A 210 8.56 15.44 13.05
N LYS A 211 8.79 16.54 13.78
CA LYS A 211 9.97 17.40 13.68
C LYS A 211 10.65 17.50 15.05
N LEU A 212 11.85 16.96 15.18
CA LEU A 212 12.52 16.79 16.49
C LEU A 212 13.38 17.98 16.93
N ASP A 213 13.56 18.98 16.08
CA ASP A 213 14.29 20.23 16.39
C ASP A 213 13.37 21.31 16.99
N GLN A 214 12.19 20.92 17.47
CA GLN A 214 11.21 21.82 18.04
C GLN A 214 11.44 22.07 19.52
N ASP A 215 10.94 23.21 20.00
CA ASP A 215 10.90 23.52 21.42
C ASP A 215 9.90 22.59 22.13
N MET A 216 10.44 21.63 22.86
CA MET A 216 9.65 20.63 23.58
C MET A 216 8.89 21.21 24.76
N GLU A 217 9.39 22.25 25.43
CA GLU A 217 8.70 22.89 26.54
C GLU A 217 7.46 23.64 26.03
N ALA A 218 7.60 24.33 24.89
CA ALA A 218 6.49 24.97 24.21
C ALA A 218 5.44 23.95 23.75
N LEU A 219 5.86 22.80 23.19
CA LEU A 219 4.94 21.73 22.78
C LEU A 219 4.21 21.10 23.96
N ARG A 220 4.90 20.80 25.07
CA ARG A 220 4.28 20.26 26.29
C ARG A 220 3.28 21.23 26.89
N SER A 221 3.57 22.53 26.83
CA SER A 221 2.64 23.58 27.26
C SER A 221 1.41 23.70 26.35
N LYS A 222 1.59 23.52 25.04
CA LYS A 222 0.52 23.56 24.04
C LYS A 222 -0.40 22.33 24.09
N TYR A 223 0.14 21.17 24.44
CA TYR A 223 -0.58 19.89 24.51
C TYR A 223 -0.51 19.27 25.90
N PRO A 224 -1.11 19.93 26.91
CA PRO A 224 -1.04 19.45 28.29
C PRO A 224 -1.74 18.09 28.45
N GLY A 225 -1.10 17.17 29.18
CA GLY A 225 -1.63 15.82 29.45
C GLY A 225 -1.55 14.85 28.27
N LYS A 226 -0.99 15.25 27.13
CA LYS A 226 -0.78 14.39 25.96
C LYS A 226 0.61 13.74 26.00
N ASN A 227 0.72 12.53 25.46
CA ASN A 227 1.99 11.83 25.30
C ASN A 227 2.66 12.29 24.01
N LEU A 228 3.75 13.05 24.13
CA LEU A 228 4.55 13.46 22.99
C LEU A 228 5.55 12.36 22.65
N ILE A 229 5.46 11.79 21.46
CA ILE A 229 6.28 10.65 21.03
C ILE A 229 7.06 11.03 19.78
N SER A 230 8.36 10.73 19.77
CA SER A 230 9.21 10.92 18.60
C SER A 230 8.71 10.12 17.39
N CYS A 231 8.71 10.74 16.21
CA CYS A 231 8.44 10.04 14.95
C CYS A 231 9.37 8.86 14.67
N LYS A 232 10.55 8.81 15.33
CA LYS A 232 11.48 7.67 15.28
C LYS A 232 10.84 6.37 15.76
N TRP A 233 9.83 6.43 16.62
CA TRP A 233 9.08 5.25 17.03
C TRP A 233 8.35 4.59 15.85
N ILE A 234 7.68 5.41 15.01
CA ILE A 234 7.00 4.94 13.80
C ILE A 234 8.02 4.41 12.79
N GLU A 235 9.14 5.11 12.60
CA GLU A 235 10.19 4.67 11.67
C GLU A 235 10.77 3.32 12.08
N ALA A 236 11.14 3.16 13.36
CA ALA A 236 11.66 1.91 13.90
C ALA A 236 10.63 0.77 13.79
N SER A 237 9.38 1.06 14.12
CA SER A 237 8.32 0.05 14.10
C SER A 237 8.05 -0.47 12.69
N ILE A 238 8.07 0.40 11.68
CA ILE A 238 7.95 0.01 10.27
C ILE A 238 9.18 -0.80 9.82
N CYS A 239 10.39 -0.31 10.10
CA CYS A 239 11.63 -0.95 9.60
C CYS A 239 11.90 -2.31 10.25
N ARG A 240 11.34 -2.57 11.44
CA ARG A 240 11.38 -3.89 12.10
C ARG A 240 10.13 -4.75 11.83
N TYR A 241 9.06 -4.12 11.37
CA TYR A 241 7.72 -4.68 11.27
C TYR A 241 7.24 -5.29 12.60
N GLU A 242 7.43 -4.51 13.66
CA GLU A 242 7.07 -4.83 15.04
C GLU A 242 6.78 -3.51 15.77
N LEU A 243 5.80 -3.47 16.68
CA LEU A 243 5.58 -2.27 17.50
C LEU A 243 6.68 -2.21 18.56
N ASP A 244 7.63 -1.28 18.43
CA ASP A 244 8.64 -1.09 19.47
C ASP A 244 8.00 -0.48 20.73
N ASP A 245 8.71 -0.54 21.84
CA ASP A 245 8.31 0.07 23.10
C ASP A 245 8.32 1.60 22.98
N LYS A 246 7.12 2.20 23.09
CA LYS A 246 6.89 3.65 23.04
C LYS A 246 7.68 4.41 24.10
N SER A 247 7.93 3.81 25.28
CA SER A 247 8.57 4.50 26.41
C SER A 247 9.95 5.06 26.05
N LYS A 248 10.66 4.39 25.14
CA LYS A 248 11.98 4.78 24.62
C LYS A 248 11.95 6.02 23.73
N TYR A 249 10.77 6.48 23.34
CA TYR A 249 10.56 7.53 22.35
C TYR A 249 9.73 8.70 22.88
N ILE A 250 9.35 8.68 24.17
CA ILE A 250 8.66 9.80 24.80
C ILE A 250 9.61 11.01 24.87
N LEU A 251 9.10 12.19 24.50
CA LEU A 251 9.85 13.45 24.41
C LEU A 251 9.59 14.37 25.58
#